data_AF-A0A076LAC1-F1
#
_entry.id   AF-A0A076LAC1-F1
#
_cell.length_a   1.000
_cell.length_b   1.000
_cell.length_c   1.000
_cell.angle_alpha   90.00
_cell.angle_beta   90.00
_cell.angle_gamma   90.00
#
_symmetry.space_group_name_H-M   'P 1'
#
loop_
_entity.id
_entity.type
_entity.pdbx_description
1 polymer ?
#
loop_
_entity_poly.entity_id
_entity_poly.type
_entity_poly.pdbx_seq_one_letter_code
_entity_poly.pdbx_strand_id
1 'polypeptide(L)' 'MEIPQHRHCLNCGISIPPDQVFCSEKCRIEYMQRRKRMLRTQYMFLAIAGLIILYYIITIALKM' A
#
# COMPACT_ATOMS: atom_id res chain seq x y z
N MET A 1 -27.92 -16.60 -20.31
CA MET A 1 -26.44 -16.67 -20.38
C MET A 1 -25.91 -16.23 -19.03
N GLU A 2 -25.35 -17.13 -18.25
CA GLU A 2 -24.64 -16.78 -17.01
C GLU A 2 -23.20 -16.46 -17.38
N ILE A 3 -22.74 -15.24 -17.08
CA ILE A 3 -21.35 -14.85 -17.28
C ILE A 3 -20.55 -15.54 -16.16
N PRO A 4 -19.59 -16.43 -16.49
CA PRO A 4 -18.80 -17.08 -15.46
C PRO A 4 -18.06 -16.02 -14.64
N GLN A 5 -18.16 -16.16 -13.31
CA GLN A 5 -17.48 -15.27 -12.38
C GLN A 5 -15.98 -15.39 -12.62
N HIS A 6 -15.33 -14.28 -12.94
CA HIS A 6 -13.90 -14.17 -13.09
C HIS A 6 -13.43 -12.93 -12.35
N ARG A 7 -12.16 -12.93 -11.94
CA ARG A 7 -11.50 -11.75 -11.37
C ARG A 7 -10.36 -11.33 -12.28
N HIS A 8 -9.80 -10.16 -12.01
CA HIS A 8 -8.58 -9.70 -12.66
C HIS A 8 -7.40 -9.79 -11.71
N CYS A 9 -6.24 -10.17 -12.22
CA CYS A 9 -4.99 -10.18 -11.46
C CYS A 9 -4.68 -8.78 -10.92
N LEU A 10 -4.44 -8.67 -9.62
CA LEU A 10 -4.18 -7.37 -8.96
C LEU A 10 -2.90 -6.65 -9.45
N ASN A 11 -2.01 -7.36 -10.15
CA ASN A 11 -0.77 -6.79 -10.67
C ASN A 11 -0.88 -6.36 -12.14
N CYS A 12 -1.39 -7.25 -13.01
CA CYS A 12 -1.36 -7.07 -14.47
C CYS A 12 -2.73 -7.00 -15.14
N GLY A 13 -3.84 -7.26 -14.42
CA GLY A 13 -5.19 -7.13 -14.94
C GLY A 13 -5.71 -8.29 -15.80
N ILE A 14 -4.93 -9.36 -16.01
CA ILE A 14 -5.41 -10.52 -16.79
C ILE A 14 -6.57 -11.23 -16.07
N SER A 15 -7.51 -11.80 -16.83
CA SER A 15 -8.62 -12.59 -16.29
C SER A 15 -8.09 -13.85 -15.60
N ILE A 16 -8.56 -14.12 -14.38
CA ILE A 16 -8.19 -15.25 -13.53
C ILE A 16 -9.44 -15.87 -12.90
N PRO A 17 -9.36 -17.16 -12.50
CA PRO A 17 -10.40 -17.83 -11.75
C PRO A 17 -10.82 -17.07 -10.47
N PRO A 18 -12.09 -17.17 -10.04
CA PRO A 18 -12.61 -16.40 -8.90
C PRO A 18 -12.06 -16.83 -7.54
N ASP A 19 -11.37 -17.97 -7.46
CA ASP A 19 -10.61 -18.44 -6.30
C ASP A 19 -9.20 -17.83 -6.24
N GLN A 20 -8.68 -17.35 -7.37
CA GLN A 20 -7.32 -16.83 -7.47
C GLN A 20 -7.26 -15.29 -7.42
N VAL A 21 -6.11 -14.76 -6.99
CA VAL A 21 -5.88 -13.32 -6.83
C VAL A 21 -4.78 -12.80 -7.77
N PHE A 22 -3.83 -13.66 -8.12
CA PHE A 22 -2.73 -13.36 -9.04
C PHE A 22 -2.65 -14.45 -10.10
N CYS A 23 -2.30 -14.08 -11.33
CA CYS A 23 -2.13 -15.04 -12.43
C CYS A 23 -0.82 -15.84 -12.35
N SER A 24 0.14 -15.39 -11.55
CA SER A 24 1.45 -16.03 -11.41
C SER A 24 2.14 -15.59 -10.12
N GLU A 25 3.09 -16.40 -9.66
CA GLU A 25 3.94 -16.07 -8.52
C GLU A 25 4.76 -14.79 -8.76
N LYS A 26 5.20 -14.56 -10.00
CA LYS A 26 5.85 -13.31 -10.40
C LYS A 26 4.98 -12.09 -10.10
N CYS A 27 3.70 -12.13 -10.50
CA CYS A 27 2.76 -11.04 -10.24
C CYS A 27 2.50 -10.82 -8.74
N ARG A 28 2.47 -11.91 -7.95
CA ARG A 28 2.35 -11.83 -6.49
C ARG A 28 3.55 -11.11 -5.89
N ILE A 29 4.77 -11.51 -6.26
CA ILE A 29 6.01 -10.93 -5.73
C ILE A 29 6.13 -9.45 -6.09
N GLU A 30 5.91 -9.09 -7.36
CA GLU A 30 5.98 -7.70 -7.83
C GLU A 30 4.98 -6.79 -7.10
N TYR A 31 3.73 -7.26 -6.97
CA TYR A 31 2.70 -6.54 -6.24
C TYR A 31 3.07 -6.34 -4.77
N MET A 32 3.58 -7.39 -4.10
CA MET A 32 4.00 -7.32 -2.70
C MET A 32 5.20 -6.38 -2.51
N GLN A 33 6.19 -6.41 -3.41
CA GLN A 33 7.33 -5.49 -3.38
C GLN A 33 6.87 -4.04 -3.56
N ARG A 34 5.99 -3.78 -4.53
CA ARG A 34 5.41 -2.45 -4.75
C ARG A 34 4.65 -1.98 -3.51
N ARG A 35 3.80 -2.84 -2.93
CA ARG A 35 3.02 -2.53 -1.73
C ARG A 35 3.91 -2.24 -0.52
N LYS A 36 4.98 -3.04 -0.32
CA LYS A 36 5.96 -2.81 0.75
C LYS A 36 6.68 -1.47 0.58
N ARG A 37 7.03 -1.09 -0.66
CA ARG A 37 7.63 0.22 -0.96
C ARG A 37 6.64 1.36 -0.66
N MET A 38 5.38 1.25 -1.09
CA MET A 38 4.36 2.26 -0.77
C MET A 38 4.17 2.43 0.73
N LEU A 39 4.01 1.33 1.47
CA LEU A 39 3.85 1.37 2.93
C LEU A 39 5.06 2.00 3.60
N ARG A 40 6.28 1.67 3.17
CA ARG A 40 7.50 2.30 3.70
C ARG A 40 7.48 3.81 3.49
N THR A 41 7.14 4.27 2.28
CA THR A 41 7.04 5.72 1.99
C THR A 41 5.96 6.39 2.84
N GLN A 42 4.79 5.76 3.01
CA GLN A 42 3.71 6.27 3.85
C GLN A 42 4.14 6.39 5.32
N TYR A 43 4.78 5.35 5.88
CA TYR A 43 5.28 5.40 7.25
C TYR A 43 6.37 6.46 7.44
N MET A 44 7.27 6.63 6.48
CA MET A 44 8.27 7.70 6.53
C MET A 44 7.61 9.09 6.54
N PHE A 45 6.59 9.30 5.70
CA PHE A 45 5.86 10.56 5.67
C PHE A 45 5.15 10.83 7.00
N LEU A 46 4.46 9.84 7.56
CA LEU A 46 3.80 9.96 8.87
C LEU A 46 4.80 10.23 10.00
N ALA A 47 5.97 9.59 9.98
CA ALA A 47 7.02 9.82 10.95
C ALA A 47 7.54 11.28 10.88
N ILE A 48 7.81 11.79 9.68
CA ILE A 48 8.26 13.18 9.48
C ILE A 48 7.17 14.16 9.95
N ALA A 49 5.91 13.93 9.56
CA ALA A 49 4.79 14.76 10.02
C ALA A 49 4.67 14.76 11.55
N GLY A 50 4.81 13.59 12.19
CA GLY A 50 4.80 13.45 13.65
C GLY A 50 5.94 14.23 14.32
N LEU A 51 7.15 14.18 13.76
CA LEU A 51 8.30 14.93 14.28
C LEU A 51 8.09 16.45 14.17
N ILE A 52 7.52 16.92 13.06
CA ILE A 52 7.20 18.34 12.89
C ILE A 52 6.19 18.80 13.93
N ILE A 53 5.10 18.04 14.13
CA ILE A 53 4.09 18.35 15.14
C ILE A 53 4.71 18.36 16.53
N LEU A 54 5.54 17.36 16.87
CA LEU A 54 6.23 17.28 18.15
C LEU A 54 7.15 18.47 18.38
N TYR A 55 7.92 18.88 17.35
CA TYR A 55 8.78 20.07 17.42
C TYR A 55 7.98 21.34 17.72
N TYR A 56 6.84 21.53 17.05
CA TYR A 56 5.97 22.68 17.33
C TYR A 56 5.39 22.64 18.75
N ILE A 57 4.93 21.48 19.21
CA ILE A 57 4.44 21.32 20.59
C ILE A 57 5.52 21.69 21.60
N ILE A 58 6.75 21.20 21.41
CA ILE A 58 7.88 21.49 22.30
C ILE A 58 8.23 22.98 22.27
N THR A 59 8.33 23.58 21.09
CA THR A 59 8.68 25.01 20.98
C THR A 59 7.61 25.93 21.55
N ILE A 60 6.33 25.60 21.38
CA ILE A 60 5.22 26.33 22.02
C ILE A 60 5.29 26.15 23.54
N ALA A 61 5.45 24.91 24.03
CA ALA A 61 5.51 24.62 25.45
C ALA A 61 6.72 25.25 26.16
N LEU A 62 7.87 25.36 25.48
CA LEU A 62 9.07 26.02 26.01
C LEU A 62 8.97 27.55 25.99
N LYS A 63 8.10 28.11 25.16
CA LYS A 63 7.91 29.57 25.00
C LYS A 63 6.74 30.09 25.86
N MET A 64 5.96 29.19 26.45
CA MET A 64 4.88 29.45 27.41
C MET A 64 5.44 29.40 28.84
#